data_AF-A0A849SDU1-F1
#
_entry.id   AF-A0A849SDU1-F1
#
_cell.length_a   1.000
_cell.length_b   1.000
_cell.length_c   1.000
_cell.angle_alpha   90.00
_cell.angle_beta   90.00
_cell.angle_gamma   90.00
#
_symmetry.space_group_name_H-M   'P 1'
#
loop_
_entity.id
_entity.type
_entity.pdbx_description
1 polymer ?
#
loop_
_entity_poly.entity_id
_entity_poly.type
_entity_poly.pdbx_seq_one_letter_code
_entity_poly.pdbx_strand_id
1 'polypeptide(L)' 'MEYRRAWHQGGTYFFTVNLLQRKNNRLLVEHIQVLRNVVSQVKKSYPFIIHAWVVLPEH' A
#
# COMPACT_ATOMS: atom_id res chain seq x y z
N MET A 1 -5.32 17.63 12.64
CA MET A 1 -5.77 16.42 11.91
C MET A 1 -6.96 15.86 12.65
N GLU A 2 -8.14 15.87 12.04
CA GLU A 2 -9.37 15.32 12.63
C GLU A 2 -9.92 14.16 11.79
N TYR A 3 -9.03 13.44 11.11
CA TYR A 3 -9.41 12.28 10.33
C TYR A 3 -9.93 11.16 11.24
N ARG A 4 -11.09 10.61 10.88
CA ARG A 4 -11.67 9.42 11.50
C ARG A 4 -11.67 8.28 10.48
N ARG A 5 -11.14 7.13 10.88
CA ARG A 5 -11.19 5.92 10.04
C ARG A 5 -12.63 5.45 9.91
N ALA A 6 -13.15 5.43 8.69
CA ALA A 6 -14.46 4.85 8.40
C ALA A 6 -14.34 3.31 8.44
N TRP A 7 -14.85 2.68 9.49
CA TRP A 7 -14.84 1.22 9.60
C TRP A 7 -16.20 0.64 9.22
N HIS A 8 -16.19 -0.31 8.29
CA HIS A 8 -17.37 -1.07 7.87
C HIS A 8 -16.95 -2.49 7.48
N GLN A 9 -17.68 -3.50 7.95
CA GLN A 9 -17.40 -4.89 7.62
C GLN A 9 -17.61 -5.13 6.12
N GLY A 10 -16.60 -5.65 5.43
CA GLY A 10 -16.65 -5.85 3.97
C GLY A 10 -16.51 -4.57 3.14
N GLY A 11 -16.18 -3.43 3.76
CA GLY A 11 -15.93 -2.18 3.05
C GLY A 11 -14.77 -2.27 2.06
N THR A 12 -14.89 -1.55 0.94
CA THR A 12 -13.80 -1.36 -0.03
C THR A 12 -13.19 0.02 0.15
N TYR A 13 -11.86 0.10 0.16
CA TYR A 13 -11.13 1.31 0.52
C TYR A 13 -10.09 1.66 -0.52
N PHE A 14 -9.84 2.97 -0.67
CA PHE A 14 -8.72 3.51 -1.42
C PHE A 14 -7.68 4.08 -0.45
N PHE A 15 -6.42 3.75 -0.68
CA PHE A 15 -5.30 4.23 0.11
C PHE A 15 -4.26 4.89 -0.79
N THR A 16 -3.68 5.98 -0.30
CA THR A 16 -2.43 6.53 -0.82
C THR A 16 -1.38 6.37 0.26
N VAL A 17 -0.26 5.72 -0.07
CA VAL A 17 0.88 5.55 0.84
C VAL A 17 2.05 6.29 0.22
N ASN A 18 2.70 7.13 0.99
CA ASN A 18 3.78 8.01 0.51
C ASN A 18 5.07 7.67 1.27
N LEU A 19 6.19 7.60 0.56
CA LEU A 19 7.49 7.59 1.22
C LEU A 19 7.77 8.96 1.85
N LEU A 20 8.56 8.96 2.92
CA LEU A 20 8.94 10.18 3.63
C LEU A 20 9.70 11.15 2.72
N GLN A 21 10.65 10.64 1.92
CA GLN A 21 11.39 11.43 0.95
C GLN A 21 10.65 11.43 -0.40
N ARG A 22 10.05 12.57 -0.75
CA ARG A 22 9.19 12.76 -1.93
C ARG A 22 9.92 13.09 -3.24
N LYS A 23 11.21 13.42 -3.18
CA LYS A 23 12.01 13.86 -4.34
C LYS A 23 13.24 12.97 -4.51
N ASN A 24 13.57 12.66 -5.76
CA ASN A 24 14.72 11.82 -6.14
C ASN A 24 14.75 10.48 -5.38
N ASN A 25 13.58 9.89 -5.14
CA ASN A 25 13.42 8.64 -4.43
C ASN A 25 12.71 7.64 -5.33
N ARG A 26 13.33 6.47 -5.50
CA ARG A 26 12.84 5.39 -6.35
C ARG A 26 12.76 4.05 -5.62
N LEU A 27 12.83 4.09 -4.29
CA LEU A 27 12.94 2.92 -3.43
C LEU A 27 11.83 1.88 -3.70
N LEU A 28 10.58 2.32 -3.93
CA LEU A 28 9.47 1.37 -4.12
C LEU A 28 9.58 0.59 -5.42
N VAL A 29 10.07 1.21 -6.49
CA VAL A 29 10.21 0.57 -7.81
C VAL A 29 11.52 -0.21 -7.91
N GLU A 30 12.60 0.28 -7.27
CA GLU A 30 13.89 -0.42 -7.21
C GLU A 30 13.80 -1.72 -6.40
N HIS A 31 13.00 -1.73 -5.33
CA HIS A 31 12.77 -2.92 -4.50
C HIS A 31 11.37 -3.51 -4.65
N ILE A 32 10.77 -3.41 -5.85
CA ILE A 32 9.40 -3.87 -6.10
C ILE A 32 9.18 -5.34 -5.73
N GLN A 33 10.19 -6.19 -5.90
CA GLN A 33 10.08 -7.60 -5.53
C GLN A 33 9.91 -7.80 -4.02
N VAL A 34 10.62 -7.02 -3.20
CA VAL A 34 10.50 -7.07 -1.74
C VAL A 34 9.10 -6.63 -1.34
N LEU A 35 8.62 -5.52 -1.91
CA LEU A 35 7.28 -4.98 -1.64
C LEU A 35 6.18 -6.00 -1.99
N ARG A 36 6.26 -6.63 -3.18
CA ARG A 36 5.31 -7.67 -3.59
C ARG A 36 5.34 -8.90 -2.69
N ASN A 37 6.54 -9.33 -2.27
CA ASN A 37 6.71 -10.48 -1.38
C ASN A 37 6.04 -10.22 -0.02
N VAL A 38 6.30 -9.05 0.57
CA VAL A 38 5.70 -8.68 1.87
C VAL A 38 4.18 -8.54 1.77
N VAL A 39 3.66 -7.87 0.72
CA VAL A 39 2.20 -7.78 0.51
C VAL A 39 1.57 -9.17 0.36
N SER A 40 2.23 -10.08 -0.37
CA SER A 40 1.75 -11.46 -0.50
C SER A 40 1.74 -12.21 0.83
N GLN A 41 2.81 -12.08 1.64
CA GLN A 41 2.90 -12.70 2.97
C GLN A 41 1.80 -12.18 3.90
N VAL A 42 1.62 -10.85 3.95
CA VAL A 42 0.58 -10.22 4.79
C VAL A 42 -0.82 -10.67 4.33
N LYS A 43 -1.08 -10.71 3.03
CA LYS A 43 -2.36 -11.19 2.49
C LYS A 43 -2.66 -12.65 2.84
N LYS A 44 -1.64 -13.51 3.00
CA LYS A 44 -1.83 -14.89 3.46
C LYS A 44 -2.26 -14.95 4.93
N SER A 45 -1.65 -14.13 5.79
CA SER A 45 -1.99 -14.08 7.23
C SER A 45 -3.27 -13.32 7.52
N TYR A 46 -3.60 -12.32 6.69
CA TYR A 46 -4.77 -11.46 6.81
C TYR A 46 -5.44 -11.36 5.43
N PRO A 47 -6.39 -12.22 5.10
CA PRO A 47 -7.01 -12.24 3.77
C PRO A 47 -7.74 -10.93 3.42
N PHE A 48 -7.41 -10.35 2.27
CA PHE A 48 -8.12 -9.21 1.66
C PHE A 48 -8.06 -9.28 0.12
N ILE A 49 -8.94 -8.53 -0.55
CA ILE A 49 -8.98 -8.43 -2.02
C ILE A 49 -8.24 -7.17 -2.47
N ILE A 50 -7.36 -7.31 -3.45
CA ILE A 50 -6.73 -6.17 -4.14
C ILE A 50 -7.52 -5.96 -5.42
N HIS A 51 -8.38 -4.94 -5.44
CA HIS A 51 -9.11 -4.56 -6.65
C HIS A 51 -8.20 -3.89 -7.68
N ALA A 52 -7.32 -3.00 -7.22
CA ALA A 52 -6.30 -2.36 -8.02
C ALA A 52 -5.13 -1.94 -7.12
N TRP A 53 -3.93 -1.86 -7.69
CA TRP A 53 -2.75 -1.34 -7.02
C TRP A 53 -1.74 -0.85 -8.05
N VAL A 54 -1.24 0.36 -7.86
CA VAL A 54 -0.16 0.97 -8.66
C VAL A 54 0.98 1.31 -7.71
N VAL A 55 2.21 1.12 -8.17
CA VAL A 55 3.41 1.51 -7.43
C VAL A 55 4.20 2.48 -8.30
N LEU A 56 4.38 3.68 -7.80
CA LEU A 56 5.21 4.74 -8.34
C LEU A 56 6.51 4.79 -7.52
N PRO A 57 7.54 5.53 -7.98
CA PRO A 57 8.86 5.52 -7.34
C PRO A 57 8.85 5.75 -5.82
N GLU A 58 7.88 6.50 -5.34
CA GLU A 58 7.78 6.95 -3.95
C GLU A 58 6.33 7.02 -3.41
N HIS A 59 5.34 6.50 -4.15
CA HIS A 59 3.95 6.33 -3.68
C HIS A 59 3.20 5.16 -4.33
#